data_AF-A0A522MUA7-F1
#
_entry.id   AF-A0A522MUA7-F1
#
_cell.length_a   1.000
_cell.length_b   1.000
_cell.length_c   1.000
_cell.angle_alpha   90.00
_cell.angle_beta   90.00
_cell.angle_gamma   90.00
#
_symmetry.space_group_name_H-M   'P 1'
#
loop_
_entity.id
_entity.type
_entity.pdbx_description
1 polymer ?
#
loop_
_entity_poly.entity_id
_entity_poly.type
_entity_poly.pdbx_seq_one_letter_code
_entity_poly.pdbx_strand_id
1 'polypeptide(L)'
;MDLSFDASKVVYLDNAATTFPKPKEILDQALAAYASYGVNPGRSGYDLCLAAGNLVAQTRRELTGFFGGGDPNRLVFAANATDALNLLIQGVLEAGDHAISTTIEHNSVIRQIGRA
;
A
#
# COMPACT_ATOMS: atom_id res chain seq x y z
N MET A 1 -10.26 30.64 7.01
CA MET A 1 -9.97 29.78 8.17
C MET A 1 -8.57 30.10 8.61
N ASP A 2 -8.44 30.62 9.82
CA ASP A 2 -7.14 30.73 10.45
C ASP A 2 -6.66 29.29 10.74
N LEU A 3 -5.70 28.83 9.95
CA LEU A 3 -5.07 27.50 10.08
C LEU A 3 -3.82 27.59 10.96
N SER A 4 -3.77 28.52 11.92
CA SER A 4 -2.67 28.67 12.88
C SER A 4 -2.65 27.54 13.93
N PHE A 5 -2.77 26.30 13.47
CA PHE A 5 -2.50 25.14 14.29
C PHE A 5 -1.01 24.84 14.27
N ASP A 6 -0.36 25.11 15.40
CA ASP A 6 1.05 24.76 15.62
C ASP A 6 1.20 23.25 15.85
N ALA A 7 1.31 22.50 14.75
CA ALA A 7 1.48 21.05 14.78
C ALA A 7 2.72 20.59 15.56
N SER A 8 3.70 21.48 15.82
CA SER A 8 4.92 21.15 16.58
C SER A 8 4.67 20.93 18.07
N LYS A 9 3.51 21.32 18.58
CA LYS A 9 3.13 21.19 20.00
C LYS A 9 2.12 20.07 20.28
N VAL A 10 1.79 19.29 19.26
CA VAL A 10 0.74 18.26 19.36
C VAL A 10 1.33 16.96 19.85
N VAL A 11 0.74 16.42 20.91
CA VAL A 11 0.98 15.01 21.29
C VAL A 11 0.04 14.15 20.46
N TYR A 12 0.54 13.60 19.36
CA TYR A 12 -0.25 12.78 18.43
C TYR A 12 -0.27 11.31 18.87
N LEU A 13 -1.43 10.84 19.36
CA LEU A 13 -1.63 9.48 19.86
C LEU A 13 -2.58 8.65 18.98
N ASP A 14 -2.73 9.01 17.71
CA ASP A 14 -3.66 8.37 16.76
C ASP A 14 -2.94 7.63 15.60
N ASN A 15 -1.71 7.17 15.87
CA ASN A 15 -0.87 6.47 14.87
C ASN A 15 -1.48 5.16 14.35
N ALA A 16 -2.43 4.57 15.08
CA ALA A 16 -3.17 3.38 14.64
C ALA A 16 -4.13 3.69 13.48
N ALA A 17 -4.66 4.92 13.38
CA ALA A 17 -5.48 5.37 12.26
C ALA A 17 -4.61 5.76 11.06
N THR A 18 -3.55 6.54 11.29
CA THR A 18 -2.51 6.84 10.29
C THR A 18 -1.26 7.39 10.96
N THR A 19 -0.06 7.08 10.46
CA THR A 19 1.18 7.64 11.01
C THR A 19 1.26 9.15 10.79
N PHE A 20 1.55 9.94 11.82
CA PHE A 20 1.78 11.38 11.69
C PHE A 20 2.83 11.88 12.72
N PRO A 21 3.71 12.82 12.35
CA PRO A 21 3.94 13.32 10.98
C PRO A 21 4.64 12.27 10.11
N LYS A 22 4.50 12.39 8.78
CA LYS A 22 5.32 11.58 7.87
C LYS A 22 6.77 12.10 7.92
N PRO A 23 7.80 11.23 7.98
CA PRO A 23 9.19 11.66 7.90
C PRO A 23 9.44 12.48 6.64
N LYS A 24 10.21 13.56 6.75
CA LYS A 24 10.46 14.49 5.64
C LYS A 24 11.12 13.78 4.46
N GLU A 25 12.01 12.85 4.74
CA GLU A 25 12.77 12.08 3.75
C GLU A 25 11.86 11.29 2.81
N ILE A 26 10.74 10.76 3.34
CA ILE A 26 9.75 10.03 2.55
C ILE A 26 9.01 10.97 1.60
N LEU A 27 8.65 12.16 2.07
CA LEU A 27 7.97 13.18 1.26
C LEU A 27 8.88 13.69 0.14
N ASP A 28 10.13 14.01 0.49
CA ASP A 28 11.12 14.50 -0.46
C ASP A 28 11.41 13.45 -1.55
N GLN A 29 11.57 12.18 -1.17
CA GLN A 29 11.84 11.10 -2.11
C GLN A 29 10.63 10.83 -3.03
N ALA A 30 9.41 10.83 -2.50
CA ALA A 30 8.21 10.65 -3.30
C ALA A 30 8.05 11.77 -4.34
N LEU A 31 8.26 13.02 -3.93
CA LEU A 31 8.20 14.17 -4.83
C LEU A 31 9.32 14.12 -5.89
N ALA A 32 10.54 13.80 -5.48
CA ALA A 32 11.68 13.69 -6.40
C ALA A 32 11.46 12.60 -7.45
N ALA A 33 10.96 11.42 -7.06
CA ALA A 33 10.65 10.33 -7.97
C ALA A 33 9.56 10.73 -8.97
N TYR A 34 8.47 11.35 -8.49
CA TYR A 34 7.37 11.79 -9.33
C TYR A 34 7.80 12.87 -10.33
N ALA A 35 8.60 13.85 -9.89
CA ALA A 35 9.10 14.92 -10.75
C ALA A 35 10.14 14.46 -11.77
N SER A 36 10.95 13.43 -11.45
CA SER A 36 12.07 13.00 -12.29
C SER A 36 11.69 11.94 -13.32
N TYR A 37 10.83 10.98 -12.95
CA TYR A 37 10.47 9.84 -13.80
C TYR A 37 9.08 9.28 -13.49
N GLY A 38 8.11 10.14 -13.14
CA GLY A 38 6.70 9.80 -12.92
C GLY A 38 5.92 9.40 -14.19
N VAL A 39 6.56 8.69 -15.12
CA VAL A 39 5.95 8.14 -16.33
C VAL A 39 5.40 6.74 -16.08
N ASN A 40 4.60 6.22 -17.01
CA ASN A 40 4.01 4.89 -16.88
C ASN A 40 5.10 3.78 -16.97
N PRO A 41 5.32 2.97 -15.92
CA PRO A 41 6.32 1.92 -15.93
C PRO A 41 5.89 0.75 -16.85
N GLY A 42 6.82 0.26 -17.68
CA GLY A 42 6.65 -0.98 -18.44
C GLY A 42 5.77 -0.89 -19.70
N ARG A 43 5.40 0.33 -20.16
CA ARG A 43 4.55 0.51 -21.36
C ARG A 43 5.34 0.81 -22.65
N SER A 44 6.62 1.16 -22.54
CA SER A 44 7.53 1.46 -23.66
C SER A 44 8.99 1.14 -23.29
N GLY A 45 9.92 1.31 -24.23
CA GLY A 45 11.36 1.02 -24.03
C GLY A 45 12.28 2.24 -23.86
N TYR A 46 11.75 3.45 -23.64
CA TYR A 46 12.59 4.64 -23.44
C TYR A 46 13.09 4.77 -21.99
N ASP A 47 14.17 5.53 -21.80
CA ASP A 47 14.94 5.55 -20.55
C ASP A 47 14.11 5.81 -19.29
N LEU A 48 13.21 6.80 -19.30
CA LEU A 48 12.38 7.10 -18.12
C LEU A 48 11.38 5.97 -17.81
N CYS A 49 10.87 5.26 -18.83
CA CYS A 49 9.98 4.12 -18.62
C CYS A 49 10.73 2.93 -18.01
N LEU A 50 11.98 2.70 -18.44
CA LEU A 50 12.86 1.70 -17.84
C LEU A 50 13.23 2.07 -16.39
N ALA A 51 13.53 3.35 -16.11
CA ALA A 51 13.82 3.84 -14.77
C ALA A 51 12.62 3.64 -13.82
N ALA A 52 11.42 4.04 -14.25
CA ALA A 52 10.19 3.84 -13.47
C ALA A 52 9.90 2.35 -13.23
N GLY A 53 10.07 1.50 -14.25
CA GLY A 53 9.91 0.06 -14.12
C GLY A 53 10.90 -0.58 -13.14
N ASN A 54 12.17 -0.15 -13.19
CA ASN A 54 13.21 -0.60 -12.28
C ASN A 54 12.92 -0.21 -10.83
N LEU A 55 12.42 1.01 -10.58
CA LEU A 55 11.99 1.42 -9.24
C LEU A 55 10.91 0.47 -8.71
N VAL A 56 9.84 0.22 -9.48
CA VAL A 56 8.77 -0.69 -9.07
C VAL A 56 9.28 -2.10 -8.80
N ALA A 57 10.16 -2.62 -9.67
CA ALA A 57 10.74 -3.96 -9.52
C ALA A 57 11.67 -4.06 -8.30
N GLN A 58 12.46 -3.03 -8.02
CA GLN A 58 13.31 -2.96 -6.83
C GLN A 58 12.46 -2.91 -5.56
N THR A 59 11.48 -2.02 -5.49
CA THR A 59 10.56 -1.93 -4.35
C THR A 59 9.86 -3.27 -4.09
N ARG A 60 9.45 -3.98 -5.15
CA ARG A 60 8.85 -5.33 -5.03
C ARG A 60 9.81 -6.33 -4.38
N ARG A 61 11.08 -6.36 -4.79
CA ARG A 61 12.09 -7.25 -4.19
C ARG A 61 12.36 -6.91 -2.72
N GLU A 62 12.51 -5.63 -2.41
CA GLU A 62 12.77 -5.16 -1.04
C GLU A 62 11.61 -5.52 -0.10
N LEU A 63 10.36 -5.25 -0.51
CA LEU A 63 9.18 -5.62 0.28
C LEU A 63 9.02 -7.13 0.40
N THR A 64 9.35 -7.90 -0.64
CA THR A 64 9.32 -9.36 -0.57
C THR A 64 10.29 -9.87 0.49
N GLY A 65 11.52 -9.34 0.53
CA GLY A 65 12.49 -9.65 1.56
C GLY A 65 12.05 -9.21 2.96
N PHE A 66 11.46 -8.01 3.07
CA PHE A 66 10.91 -7.48 4.33
C PHE A 66 9.85 -8.41 4.95
N PHE A 67 8.98 -9.00 4.13
CA PHE A 67 7.96 -9.96 4.57
C PHE A 67 8.44 -11.42 4.61
N GLY A 68 9.74 -11.68 4.41
CA GLY A 68 10.31 -13.04 4.44
C GLY A 68 9.94 -13.93 3.27
N GLY A 69 9.51 -13.36 2.14
CA GLY A 69 9.22 -14.08 0.90
C GLY A 69 10.48 -14.37 0.06
N GLY A 70 10.41 -15.37 -0.82
CA GLY A 70 11.51 -15.75 -1.72
C GLY A 70 11.30 -15.40 -3.21
N ASP A 71 10.05 -15.31 -3.66
CA ASP A 71 9.70 -14.99 -5.06
C ASP A 71 8.96 -13.64 -5.13
N PRO A 72 9.59 -12.59 -5.68
CA PRO A 72 8.97 -11.27 -5.82
C PRO A 72 7.69 -11.26 -6.65
N ASN A 73 7.49 -12.24 -7.55
CA ASN A 73 6.27 -12.31 -8.36
C ASN A 73 5.02 -12.69 -7.55
N ARG A 74 5.19 -13.15 -6.30
CA ARG A 74 4.09 -13.42 -5.37
C ARG A 74 3.65 -12.19 -4.58
N LEU A 75 4.38 -11.08 -4.65
CA LEU A 75 3.96 -9.81 -4.05
C LEU A 75 3.04 -9.08 -5.03
N VAL A 76 1.92 -8.54 -4.54
CA VAL A 76 0.99 -7.72 -5.32
C VAL A 76 0.88 -6.33 -4.67
N PHE A 77 1.01 -5.27 -5.46
CA PHE A 77 0.74 -3.91 -4.99
C PHE A 77 -0.77 -3.65 -5.06
N ALA A 78 -1.36 -3.23 -3.96
CA ALA A 78 -2.74 -2.77 -3.87
C ALA A 78 -2.78 -1.28 -3.48
N ALA A 79 -3.92 -0.63 -3.65
CA ALA A 79 -4.06 0.79 -3.29
C ALA A 79 -3.98 1.03 -1.77
N ASN A 80 -4.43 0.05 -0.97
CA ASN A 80 -4.39 0.05 0.50
C ASN A 80 -4.71 -1.35 1.03
N ALA A 81 -4.72 -1.53 2.36
CA ALA A 81 -5.03 -2.81 2.99
C ALA A 81 -6.46 -3.30 2.70
N THR A 82 -7.45 -2.40 2.62
CA THR A 82 -8.84 -2.78 2.27
C THR A 82 -8.91 -3.33 0.86
N ASP A 83 -8.29 -2.67 -0.11
CA ASP A 83 -8.21 -3.11 -1.51
C ASP A 83 -7.53 -4.49 -1.63
N ALA A 84 -6.40 -4.69 -0.94
CA ALA A 84 -5.70 -5.98 -0.89
C ALA A 84 -6.58 -7.11 -0.32
N LEU A 85 -7.30 -6.83 0.77
CA LEU A 85 -8.21 -7.80 1.39
C LEU A 85 -9.40 -8.13 0.50
N ASN A 86 -9.93 -7.16 -0.24
CA ASN A 86 -10.98 -7.43 -1.23
C ASN A 86 -10.50 -8.38 -2.31
N LEU A 87 -9.34 -8.07 -2.91
CA LEU A 87 -8.74 -8.89 -3.96
C LEU A 87 -8.50 -10.33 -3.46
N LEU A 88 -8.01 -10.48 -2.24
CA LEU A 88 -7.75 -11.79 -1.63
C LEU A 88 -9.05 -12.56 -1.34
N ILE A 89 -9.98 -11.97 -0.58
CA ILE A 89 -11.17 -12.68 -0.11
C ILE A 89 -12.08 -13.04 -1.29
N GLN A 90 -12.39 -12.07 -2.16
CA GLN A 90 -13.27 -12.30 -3.31
C GLN A 90 -12.59 -13.06 -4.44
N GLY A 91 -11.26 -13.06 -4.49
CA GLY A 91 -10.49 -13.83 -5.48
C GLY A 91 -10.27 -15.29 -5.10
N VAL A 92 -10.54 -15.66 -3.85
CA VAL A 92 -10.31 -17.03 -3.32
C VAL A 92 -11.61 -17.74 -2.96
N LEU A 93 -12.60 -17.04 -2.39
CA LEU A 93 -13.86 -17.66 -1.97
C LEU A 93 -14.80 -17.86 -3.16
N GLU A 94 -15.42 -19.04 -3.21
CA GLU A 94 -16.47 -19.39 -4.16
C GLU A 94 -17.82 -19.59 -3.46
N ALA A 95 -18.89 -19.55 -4.26
CA ALA A 95 -20.24 -19.76 -3.75
C ALA A 95 -20.38 -21.16 -3.12
N GLY A 96 -20.72 -21.19 -1.83
CA GLY A 96 -20.85 -22.43 -1.05
C GLY A 96 -19.66 -22.73 -0.13
N ASP A 97 -18.59 -21.94 -0.21
CA ASP A 97 -17.46 -22.05 0.73
C ASP A 97 -17.84 -21.65 2.15
N HIS A 98 -17.08 -22.18 3.12
CA HIS A 98 -17.19 -21.81 4.52
C HIS A 98 -15.95 -21.03 4.97
N ALA A 99 -16.11 -19.74 5.26
CA ALA A 99 -15.06 -18.88 5.79
C ALA A 99 -15.15 -18.77 7.33
N ILE A 100 -14.00 -18.89 8.00
CA ILE A 100 -13.88 -18.70 9.46
C ILE A 100 -13.08 -17.41 9.71
N SER A 101 -13.55 -16.61 10.66
CA SER A 101 -12.90 -15.36 11.06
C SER A 101 -13.09 -15.08 12.55
N THR A 102 -12.58 -13.95 13.04
CA THR A 102 -12.67 -13.55 14.45
C THR A 102 -13.73 -12.48 14.69
N THR A 103 -14.12 -12.29 15.96
CA THR A 103 -15.08 -11.25 16.37
C THR A 103 -14.46 -9.85 16.47
N ILE A 104 -13.14 -9.74 16.32
CA ILE A 104 -12.37 -8.50 16.50
C ILE A 104 -11.78 -7.97 15.19
N GLU A 105 -12.17 -8.56 14.06
CA GLU A 105 -11.72 -8.12 12.75
C GLU A 105 -12.13 -6.67 12.44
N HIS A 106 -11.29 -6.01 11.64
CA HIS A 106 -11.64 -4.72 11.07
C HIS A 106 -12.78 -4.85 10.03
N ASN A 107 -13.54 -3.77 9.84
CA ASN A 107 -14.63 -3.72 8.85
C ASN A 107 -14.20 -4.07 7.41
N SER A 108 -12.91 -3.90 7.09
CA SER A 108 -12.33 -4.27 5.79
C SER A 108 -12.35 -5.78 5.53
N VAL A 109 -12.45 -6.61 6.57
CA VAL A 109 -12.57 -8.07 6.47
C VAL A 109 -14.04 -8.48 6.54
N ILE A 110 -14.74 -8.12 7.62
CA ILE A 110 -16.11 -8.60 7.92
C ILE A 110 -17.10 -8.28 6.80
N ARG A 111 -17.05 -7.07 6.24
CA ARG A 111 -17.98 -6.67 5.17
C ARG A 111 -17.77 -7.45 3.87
N GLN A 112 -16.57 -7.98 3.65
CA GLN A 112 -16.27 -8.73 2.42
C GLN A 112 -16.67 -10.19 2.56
N ILE A 113 -16.41 -10.80 3.72
CA ILE A 113 -16.88 -12.16 4.01
C ILE A 113 -18.41 -12.22 3.94
N GLY A 114 -19.13 -11.22 4.44
CA GLY A 114 -20.60 -11.18 4.35
C GLY A 114 -21.16 -10.95 2.93
N ARG A 115 -20.31 -10.73 1.93
CA ARG A 115 -20.69 -10.53 0.52
C ARG A 115 -20.24 -11.65 -0.41
N ALA A 116 -19.21 -12.40 -0.01
CA ALA A 116 -18.75 -13.61 -0.68
C ALA A 116 -19.75 -14.76 -0.43
#